data_AF-W5Q5X6-F1
#
_entry.id   AF-W5Q5X6-F1
#
_cell.length_a   1.000
_cell.length_b   1.000
_cell.length_c   1.000
_cell.angle_alpha   90.00
_cell.angle_beta   90.00
_cell.angle_gamma   90.00
#
_symmetry.space_group_name_H-M   'P 1'
#
loop_
_entity.id
_entity.type
_entity.pdbx_description
1 polymer ?
#
loop_
_entity_poly.entity_id
_entity_poly.type
_entity_poly.pdbx_seq_one_letter_code
_entity_poly.pdbx_strand_id
1 'polypeptide(L)'
;SASLWSASQRFSSQSASSPQGYVPKTSLSSPPWPEVVLPDPVEEARHHAEVVEKVNELIARGQYGRLFAVVHFASHQWKVTSEDLILIENKLDVACGERIRLEKVLLVLALSGLAVGRPLMSSRKDLVRVEATVIEKTESWPRVNMRFQKRKNYKRKRIIVNPQTVLRINTIEIAPGLC
;
A
#
# COMPACT_ATOMS: atom_id res chain seq x y z
N SER A 1 -12.63 27.22 88.30
CA SER A 1 -11.31 26.72 87.90
C SER A 1 -11.39 26.04 86.55
N ALA A 2 -10.51 26.49 85.64
CA ALA A 2 -10.06 25.99 84.34
C ALA A 2 -10.91 24.99 83.53
N SER A 3 -11.24 25.45 82.32
CA SER A 3 -11.62 24.72 81.10
C SER A 3 -10.58 23.67 80.67
N LEU A 4 -11.03 22.48 80.26
CA LEU A 4 -10.24 21.52 79.47
C LEU A 4 -10.81 21.44 78.06
N TRP A 5 -10.19 22.16 77.13
CA TRP A 5 -10.42 21.99 75.71
C TRP A 5 -9.80 20.67 75.24
N SER A 6 -10.59 19.81 74.62
CA SER A 6 -10.08 18.64 73.89
C SER A 6 -9.38 19.13 72.62
N ALA A 7 -8.07 18.93 72.56
CA ALA A 7 -7.29 19.25 71.38
C ALA A 7 -7.72 18.36 70.20
N SER A 8 -8.21 18.98 69.12
CA SER A 8 -8.30 18.31 67.82
C SER A 8 -6.88 17.96 67.37
N GLN A 9 -6.56 16.66 67.33
CA GLN A 9 -5.38 16.17 66.62
C GLN A 9 -5.57 16.48 65.13
N ARG A 10 -4.91 17.55 64.67
CA ARG A 10 -4.70 17.76 63.24
C ARG A 10 -3.83 16.62 62.75
N PHE A 11 -4.42 15.67 62.03
CA PHE A 11 -3.64 14.80 61.16
C PHE A 11 -2.92 15.73 60.17
N SER A 12 -1.61 15.86 60.34
CA SER A 12 -0.76 16.51 59.36
C SER A 12 -0.89 15.70 58.08
N SER A 13 -1.59 16.27 57.10
CA SER A 13 -1.56 15.78 55.73
C SER A 13 -0.11 15.82 55.28
N GLN A 14 0.55 14.66 55.21
CA GLN A 14 1.78 14.55 54.45
C GLN A 14 1.41 14.86 53.00
N SER A 15 1.72 16.07 52.55
CA SER A 15 1.56 16.47 51.17
C SER A 15 2.55 15.66 50.35
N ALA A 16 2.11 14.53 49.79
CA ALA A 16 2.83 13.88 48.73
C ALA A 16 2.95 14.92 47.59
N SER A 17 4.16 15.44 47.38
CA SER A 17 4.41 16.41 46.31
C SER A 17 4.09 15.73 44.98
N SER A 18 3.10 16.21 44.25
CA SER A 18 2.85 15.71 42.90
C SER A 18 4.07 16.01 42.03
N PRO A 19 4.51 15.05 41.19
CA PRO A 19 5.66 15.27 40.33
C PRO A 19 5.43 16.48 39.42
N GLN A 20 6.51 17.21 39.09
CA GLN A 20 6.44 18.31 38.14
C GLN A 20 5.80 17.82 36.83
N GLY A 21 4.67 18.43 36.45
CA GLY A 21 3.92 18.05 35.24
C GLY A 21 2.67 17.19 35.47
N TYR A 22 2.34 16.82 36.71
CA TYR A 22 1.08 16.12 36.99
C TYR A 22 -0.14 17.03 36.78
N VAL A 23 -1.06 16.60 35.91
CA VAL A 23 -2.35 17.28 35.66
C VAL A 23 -3.48 16.39 36.18
N PRO A 24 -4.41 16.92 37.02
CA PRO A 24 -5.54 16.13 37.51
C PRO A 24 -6.45 15.68 36.37
N LYS A 25 -7.03 14.49 36.51
CA LYS A 25 -7.87 13.90 35.48
C LYS A 25 -9.14 14.74 35.27
N THR A 26 -9.28 15.32 34.09
CA THR A 26 -10.44 16.09 33.63
C THR A 26 -10.82 15.65 32.21
N SER A 27 -11.89 16.18 31.65
CA SER A 27 -12.28 15.93 30.25
C SER A 27 -11.23 16.39 29.23
N LEU A 28 -10.30 17.25 29.62
CA LEU A 28 -9.26 17.84 28.76
C LEU A 28 -7.84 17.57 29.27
N SER A 29 -7.67 16.77 30.33
CA SER A 29 -6.34 16.51 30.92
C SER A 29 -5.49 15.57 30.10
N SER A 30 -6.11 14.73 29.29
CA SER A 30 -5.45 13.82 28.35
C SER A 30 -6.11 13.94 26.99
N PRO A 31 -5.40 13.59 25.90
CA PRO A 31 -6.02 13.50 24.59
C PRO A 31 -7.24 12.56 24.61
N PRO A 32 -8.21 12.74 23.71
CA PRO A 32 -9.40 11.90 23.64
C PRO A 32 -9.09 10.48 23.13
N TRP A 33 -7.91 10.24 22.55
CA TRP A 33 -7.47 8.91 22.11
C TRP A 33 -6.73 8.15 23.21
N PRO A 34 -6.80 6.80 23.21
CA PRO A 34 -6.08 5.98 24.17
C PRO A 34 -4.57 6.13 23.99
N GLU A 35 -3.84 6.07 25.11
CA GLU A 35 -2.39 5.98 25.09
C GLU A 35 -1.97 4.57 24.64
N VAL A 36 -1.11 4.50 23.61
CA VAL A 36 -0.64 3.25 23.02
C VAL A 36 0.87 3.14 23.29
N VAL A 37 1.27 2.05 23.96
CA VAL A 37 2.67 1.72 24.18
C VAL A 37 3.11 0.75 23.08
N LEU A 38 4.20 1.09 22.39
CA LEU A 38 4.79 0.21 21.37
C LEU A 38 5.61 -0.91 22.04
N PRO A 39 5.68 -2.11 21.45
CA PRO A 39 6.53 -3.19 21.93
C PRO A 39 8.02 -2.84 21.84
N ASP A 40 8.85 -3.61 22.55
CA ASP A 40 10.29 -3.46 22.53
C ASP A 40 10.87 -3.83 21.15
N PRO A 41 11.81 -3.03 20.59
CA PRO A 41 12.27 -3.19 19.21
C PRO A 41 13.00 -4.53 18.96
N VAL A 42 13.61 -5.11 20.00
CA VAL A 42 14.31 -6.40 19.91
C VAL A 42 13.31 -7.55 19.81
N GLU A 43 12.20 -7.47 20.54
CA GLU A 43 11.14 -8.48 20.49
C GLU A 43 10.38 -8.39 19.17
N GLU A 44 10.08 -7.17 18.70
CA GLU A 44 9.48 -6.95 17.38
C GLU A 44 10.34 -7.51 16.25
N ALA A 45 11.66 -7.28 16.27
CA ALA A 45 12.56 -7.78 15.24
C ALA A 45 12.56 -9.31 15.16
N ARG A 46 12.51 -10.00 16.31
CA ARG A 46 12.39 -11.47 16.37
C ARG A 46 11.06 -11.93 15.81
N HIS A 47 9.96 -11.30 16.23
CA HIS A 47 8.63 -11.61 15.73
C HIS A 47 8.51 -11.42 14.22
N HIS A 48 9.06 -10.31 13.68
CA HIS A 48 9.09 -10.05 12.24
C HIS A 48 9.87 -11.13 11.49
N ALA A 49 11.03 -11.56 11.99
CA ALA A 49 11.82 -12.62 11.37
C ALA A 49 11.05 -13.96 11.33
N GLU A 50 10.40 -14.35 12.43
CA GLU A 50 9.58 -15.57 12.51
C GLU A 50 8.40 -15.54 11.54
N VAL A 51 7.74 -14.39 11.38
CA VAL A 51 6.63 -14.24 10.42
C VAL A 51 7.14 -14.35 8.99
N VAL A 52 8.27 -13.72 8.66
CA VAL A 52 8.87 -13.79 7.32
C VAL A 52 9.27 -15.23 6.98
N GLU A 53 9.85 -15.97 7.93
CA GLU A 53 10.22 -17.37 7.75
C GLU A 53 9.00 -18.24 7.45
N LYS A 54 7.92 -18.12 8.23
CA LYS A 54 6.65 -18.82 7.99
C LYS A 54 6.07 -18.53 6.61
N VAL A 55 6.10 -17.26 6.18
CA VAL A 55 5.63 -16.89 4.83
C VAL A 55 6.52 -17.50 3.74
N ASN A 56 7.83 -17.51 3.94
CA ASN A 56 8.78 -18.12 3.00
C ASN A 56 8.56 -19.63 2.89
N GLU A 57 8.26 -20.31 3.99
CA GLU A 57 7.87 -21.74 3.97
C GLU A 57 6.59 -21.99 3.18
N LEU A 58 5.56 -21.15 3.34
CA LEU A 58 4.30 -21.26 2.59
C LEU A 58 4.53 -21.08 1.08
N ILE A 59 5.38 -20.12 0.71
CA ILE A 59 5.77 -19.90 -0.69
C ILE A 59 6.54 -21.10 -1.23
N ALA A 60 7.52 -21.62 -0.49
CA ALA A 60 8.32 -22.77 -0.89
C ALA A 60 7.48 -24.05 -1.05
N ARG A 61 6.46 -24.24 -0.19
CA ARG A 61 5.51 -25.35 -0.28
C ARG A 61 4.49 -25.20 -1.41
N GLY A 62 4.46 -24.07 -2.11
CA GLY A 62 3.48 -23.80 -3.16
C GLY A 62 2.05 -23.61 -2.62
N GLN A 63 1.90 -23.36 -1.32
CA GLN A 63 0.59 -23.19 -0.67
C GLN A 63 0.08 -21.75 -0.82
N TYR A 64 0.14 -21.23 -2.05
CA TYR A 64 -0.44 -19.96 -2.42
C TYR A 64 -1.53 -20.22 -3.46
N GLY A 65 -2.72 -19.65 -3.23
CA GLY A 65 -3.81 -19.69 -4.21
C GLY A 65 -3.50 -18.79 -5.41
N ARG A 66 -4.54 -18.34 -6.11
CA ARG A 66 -4.39 -17.37 -7.20
C ARG A 66 -3.73 -16.09 -6.69
N LEU A 67 -2.58 -15.74 -7.28
CA LEU A 67 -1.85 -14.52 -6.96
C LEU A 67 -2.46 -13.33 -7.69
N PHE A 68 -2.38 -12.16 -7.07
CA PHE A 68 -2.52 -10.90 -7.77
C PHE A 68 -1.36 -9.97 -7.46
N ALA A 69 -1.04 -9.13 -8.42
CA ALA A 69 0.02 -8.14 -8.30
C ALA A 69 -0.51 -6.74 -8.57
N VAL A 70 0.18 -5.74 -8.03
CA VAL A 70 0.04 -4.35 -8.48
C VAL A 70 1.29 -4.00 -9.25
N VAL A 71 1.13 -3.65 -10.52
CA VAL A 71 2.23 -3.31 -11.44
C VAL A 71 2.16 -1.86 -11.85
N HIS A 72 3.30 -1.17 -11.88
CA HIS A 72 3.41 0.17 -12.42
C HIS A 72 3.86 0.11 -13.88
N PHE A 73 2.94 0.31 -14.80
CA PHE A 73 3.19 0.25 -16.23
C PHE A 73 2.53 1.42 -16.94
N ALA A 74 3.25 2.01 -17.92
CA ALA A 74 2.79 3.18 -18.67
C ALA A 74 2.30 4.35 -17.78
N SER A 75 3.01 4.63 -16.68
CA SER A 75 2.67 5.68 -15.70
C SER A 75 1.35 5.48 -14.93
N HIS A 76 0.79 4.28 -15.00
CA HIS A 76 -0.40 3.87 -14.25
C HIS A 76 -0.09 2.65 -13.38
N GLN A 77 -0.83 2.52 -12.28
CA GLN A 77 -0.82 1.33 -11.44
C GLN A 77 -1.99 0.44 -11.81
N TRP A 78 -1.71 -0.83 -12.08
CA TRP A 78 -2.70 -1.82 -12.48
C TRP A 78 -2.75 -2.93 -11.46
N LYS A 79 -3.95 -3.22 -10.95
CA LYS A 79 -4.21 -4.46 -10.23
C LYS A 79 -4.41 -5.56 -11.27
N VAL A 80 -3.58 -6.59 -11.21
CA VAL A 80 -3.53 -7.64 -12.23
C VAL A 80 -3.55 -9.02 -11.60
N THR A 81 -4.24 -9.95 -12.25
CA THR A 81 -4.19 -11.37 -11.94
C THR A 81 -3.75 -12.15 -13.18
N SER A 82 -3.46 -13.44 -13.03
CA SER A 82 -3.18 -14.32 -14.17
C SER A 82 -4.35 -14.32 -15.15
N GLU A 83 -4.04 -14.26 -16.45
CA GLU A 83 -4.97 -14.27 -17.58
C GLU A 83 -5.79 -12.99 -17.81
N ASP A 84 -5.59 -11.94 -16.99
CA ASP A 84 -6.29 -10.67 -17.16
C ASP A 84 -5.80 -9.89 -18.39
N LEU A 85 -6.71 -9.08 -18.94
CA LEU A 85 -6.42 -8.15 -20.04
C LEU A 85 -6.26 -6.72 -19.51
N ILE A 86 -5.25 -6.02 -19.99
CA ILE A 86 -4.95 -4.63 -19.66
C ILE A 86 -4.91 -3.83 -20.95
N LEU A 87 -5.69 -2.75 -21.00
CA LEU A 87 -5.65 -1.80 -22.10
C LEU A 87 -4.75 -0.62 -21.73
N ILE A 88 -3.76 -0.35 -22.56
CA ILE A 88 -2.81 0.75 -22.39
C ILE A 88 -2.99 1.76 -23.51
N GLU A 89 -3.16 3.03 -23.16
CA GLU A 89 -3.28 4.15 -24.11
C GLU A 89 -1.92 4.65 -24.61
N ASN A 90 -1.02 3.74 -24.97
CA ASN A 90 0.28 4.05 -25.55
C ASN A 90 0.60 3.07 -26.68
N LYS A 91 1.41 3.53 -27.63
CA LYS A 91 2.04 2.67 -28.62
C LYS A 91 3.26 1.98 -28.00
N LEU A 92 3.28 0.65 -28.02
CA LEU A 92 4.46 -0.15 -27.70
C LEU A 92 5.15 -0.60 -28.98
N ASP A 93 6.48 -0.50 -29.03
CA ASP A 93 7.31 -0.93 -30.17
C ASP A 93 7.66 -2.43 -30.09
N VAL A 94 6.71 -3.24 -29.65
CA VAL A 94 6.82 -4.70 -29.45
C VAL A 94 5.82 -5.40 -30.37
N ALA A 95 6.17 -6.46 -31.08
CA ALA A 95 5.24 -7.10 -32.02
C ALA A 95 4.07 -7.79 -31.30
N CYS A 96 2.94 -7.95 -31.99
CA CYS A 96 1.83 -8.74 -31.45
C CYS A 96 2.29 -10.21 -31.30
N GLY A 97 2.00 -10.82 -30.14
CA GLY A 97 2.43 -12.16 -29.77
C GLY A 97 3.73 -12.23 -28.96
N GLU A 98 4.49 -11.13 -28.86
CA GLU A 98 5.73 -11.12 -28.07
C GLU A 98 5.45 -11.08 -26.55
N ARG A 99 6.33 -11.72 -25.79
CA ARG A 99 6.30 -11.75 -24.32
C ARG A 99 7.14 -10.61 -23.76
N ILE A 100 6.58 -9.87 -22.82
CA ILE A 100 7.22 -8.78 -22.08
C ILE A 100 7.23 -9.14 -20.60
N ARG A 101 8.36 -8.90 -19.92
CA ARG A 101 8.44 -8.97 -18.46
C ARG A 101 8.13 -7.60 -17.85
N LEU A 102 7.16 -7.54 -16.95
CA LEU A 102 6.84 -6.31 -16.20
C LEU A 102 7.77 -6.22 -14.99
N GLU A 103 8.74 -5.31 -15.03
CA GLU A 103 9.76 -5.18 -13.98
C GLU A 103 9.24 -4.46 -12.73
N LYS A 104 8.38 -3.45 -12.89
CA LYS A 104 7.96 -2.58 -11.79
C LYS A 104 6.73 -3.15 -11.09
N VAL A 105 6.97 -4.05 -10.14
CA VAL A 105 5.93 -4.61 -9.27
C VAL A 105 6.00 -3.92 -7.91
N LEU A 106 4.88 -3.40 -7.42
CA LEU A 106 4.79 -2.74 -6.11
C LEU A 106 4.39 -3.71 -4.99
N LEU A 107 3.52 -4.65 -5.31
CA LEU A 107 2.84 -5.48 -4.34
C LEU A 107 2.43 -6.82 -4.98
N VAL A 108 2.52 -7.90 -4.21
CA VAL A 108 1.95 -9.22 -4.55
C VAL A 108 1.13 -9.70 -3.35
N LEU A 109 -0.12 -10.09 -3.60
CA LEU A 109 -1.00 -10.68 -2.58
C LEU A 109 -1.36 -12.11 -2.95
N ALA A 110 -1.29 -12.98 -1.95
CA ALA A 110 -1.88 -14.31 -1.93
C ALA A 110 -3.02 -14.35 -0.90
N LEU A 111 -3.84 -15.40 -0.92
CA LEU A 111 -4.93 -15.58 0.05
C LEU A 111 -4.43 -15.56 1.51
N SER A 112 -3.26 -16.12 1.77
CA SER A 112 -2.68 -16.32 3.11
C SER A 112 -1.76 -15.19 3.57
N GLY A 113 -1.35 -14.27 2.69
CA GLY A 113 -0.36 -13.27 3.04
C GLY A 113 -0.05 -12.26 1.93
N LEU A 114 0.45 -11.09 2.36
CA LEU A 114 0.75 -9.94 1.53
C LEU A 114 2.24 -9.60 1.56
N ALA A 115 2.84 -9.41 0.40
CA ALA A 115 4.18 -8.88 0.27
C ALA A 115 4.12 -7.49 -0.39
N VAL A 116 4.60 -6.47 0.32
CA VAL A 116 4.59 -5.06 -0.11
C VAL A 116 6.02 -4.56 -0.29
N GLY A 117 6.29 -3.98 -1.46
CA GLY A 117 7.59 -3.38 -1.76
C GLY A 117 7.80 -2.02 -1.08
N ARG A 118 9.05 -1.55 -1.08
CA ARG A 118 9.42 -0.22 -0.58
C ARG A 118 10.32 0.50 -1.59
N PRO A 119 9.79 1.24 -2.58
CA PRO A 119 8.41 1.21 -3.12
C PRO A 119 8.16 0.08 -4.14
N LEU A 120 9.22 -0.53 -4.67
CA LEU A 120 9.17 -1.66 -5.61
C LEU A 120 9.60 -2.93 -4.89
N MET A 121 9.01 -4.07 -5.25
CA MET A 121 9.45 -5.39 -4.81
C MET A 121 10.72 -5.86 -5.52
N SER A 122 11.05 -5.23 -6.65
CA SER A 122 12.12 -5.64 -7.56
C SER A 122 13.52 -5.15 -7.16
N SER A 123 13.72 -4.66 -5.93
CA SER A 123 15.06 -4.37 -5.40
C SER A 123 15.93 -5.64 -5.38
N ARG A 124 15.30 -6.81 -5.28
CA ARG A 124 15.88 -8.13 -5.57
C ARG A 124 15.29 -8.61 -6.89
N LYS A 125 16.10 -8.64 -7.96
CA LYS A 125 15.66 -8.88 -9.36
C LYS A 125 14.85 -10.17 -9.59
N ASP A 126 14.86 -11.10 -8.64
CA ASP A 126 14.34 -12.46 -8.84
C ASP A 126 13.18 -12.83 -7.90
N LEU A 127 12.70 -11.91 -7.04
CA LEU A 127 11.61 -12.23 -6.12
C LEU A 127 10.26 -12.44 -6.85
N VAL A 128 9.95 -11.58 -7.81
CA VAL A 128 8.68 -11.60 -8.55
C VAL A 128 8.92 -11.53 -10.05
N ARG A 129 8.22 -12.38 -10.78
CA ARG A 129 8.20 -12.40 -12.24
C ARG A 129 6.77 -12.30 -12.73
N VAL A 130 6.44 -11.16 -13.35
CA VAL A 130 5.17 -10.95 -14.02
C VAL A 130 5.43 -10.92 -15.52
N GLU A 131 4.81 -11.84 -16.25
CA GLU A 131 4.91 -11.91 -17.69
C GLU A 131 3.60 -11.53 -18.36
N ALA A 132 3.70 -10.76 -19.44
CA ALA A 132 2.59 -10.33 -20.25
C ALA A 132 2.86 -10.61 -21.72
N THR A 133 1.81 -10.80 -22.51
CA THR A 133 1.87 -10.88 -23.97
C THR A 133 1.12 -9.73 -24.60
N VAL A 134 1.65 -9.20 -25.71
CA VAL A 134 0.91 -8.24 -26.53
C VAL A 134 -0.09 -9.02 -27.38
N ILE A 135 -1.39 -8.77 -27.20
CA ILE A 135 -2.42 -9.42 -28.01
C ILE A 135 -2.68 -8.61 -29.27
N GLU A 136 -3.13 -7.38 -29.10
CA GLU A 136 -3.55 -6.52 -30.19
C GLU A 136 -3.07 -5.10 -30.00
N LYS A 137 -2.96 -4.40 -31.13
CA LYS A 137 -2.77 -2.96 -31.21
C LYS A 137 -3.94 -2.40 -31.97
N THR A 138 -4.69 -1.53 -31.32
CA THR A 138 -5.91 -0.95 -31.84
C THR A 138 -5.88 0.57 -31.71
N GLU A 139 -6.84 1.24 -32.30
CA GLU A 139 -7.04 2.68 -32.13
C GLU A 139 -8.24 2.93 -31.23
N SER A 140 -8.16 3.95 -30.39
CA SER A 140 -9.27 4.35 -29.54
C SER A 140 -10.46 4.78 -30.37
N TRP A 141 -11.66 4.68 -29.81
CA TRP A 141 -12.82 5.33 -30.39
C TRP A 141 -12.55 6.84 -30.64
N PRO A 142 -13.08 7.44 -31.72
CA PRO A 142 -12.79 8.81 -32.08
C PRO A 142 -13.37 9.79 -31.06
N ARG A 143 -12.51 10.43 -30.27
CA ARG A 143 -12.90 11.40 -29.24
C ARG A 143 -13.03 12.79 -29.86
N VAL A 144 -14.21 13.38 -29.76
CA VAL A 144 -14.46 14.74 -30.26
C VAL A 144 -14.10 15.77 -29.19
N ASN A 145 -13.07 16.57 -29.45
CA ASN A 145 -12.69 17.73 -28.64
C ASN A 145 -13.19 19.01 -29.31
N MET A 146 -14.28 19.56 -28.78
CA MET A 146 -14.91 20.79 -29.28
C MET A 146 -14.66 21.95 -28.31
N ARG A 147 -14.02 23.01 -28.79
CA ARG A 147 -13.81 24.26 -28.05
C ARG A 147 -14.68 25.36 -28.65
N PHE A 148 -15.41 26.05 -27.79
CA PHE A 148 -16.32 27.12 -28.22
C PHE A 148 -16.25 28.30 -27.24
N GLN A 149 -16.16 29.52 -27.75
CA GLN A 149 -16.32 30.74 -26.94
C GLN A 149 -17.45 31.59 -27.51
N LYS A 150 -18.42 31.91 -26.64
CA LYS A 150 -19.59 32.73 -26.99
C LYS A 150 -19.15 34.12 -27.44
N ARG A 151 -19.80 34.67 -28.48
CA ARG A 151 -19.61 36.04 -29.01
C ARG A 151 -18.18 36.39 -29.47
N LYS A 152 -17.28 35.41 -29.59
CA LYS A 152 -15.89 35.59 -30.04
C LYS A 152 -15.60 34.96 -31.41
N ASN A 153 -16.64 34.52 -32.13
CA ASN A 153 -16.54 33.71 -33.36
C ASN A 153 -15.51 32.55 -33.26
N TYR A 154 -15.33 32.00 -32.06
CA TYR A 154 -14.34 30.97 -31.80
C TYR A 154 -15.05 29.64 -31.62
N LYS A 155 -14.93 28.78 -32.62
CA LYS A 155 -15.44 27.40 -32.62
C LYS A 155 -14.39 26.52 -33.29
N ARG A 156 -13.81 25.57 -32.57
CA ARG A 156 -12.82 24.61 -33.09
C ARG A 156 -13.24 23.20 -32.70
N LYS A 157 -13.29 22.28 -33.68
CA LYS A 157 -13.55 20.86 -33.48
C LYS A 157 -12.31 20.08 -33.89
N ARG A 158 -11.78 19.25 -33.01
CA ARG A 158 -10.69 18.30 -33.30
C ARG A 158 -11.17 16.91 -32.94
N ILE A 159 -11.01 15.96 -33.85
CA ILE A 159 -11.23 14.54 -33.57
C ILE A 159 -9.86 13.96 -33.21
N ILE A 160 -9.79 13.27 -32.08
CA ILE A 160 -8.56 12.69 -31.54
C ILE A 160 -8.78 11.18 -31.46
N VAL A 161 -7.85 10.44 -32.06
CA VAL A 161 -7.79 8.98 -32.02
C VAL A 161 -6.42 8.63 -31.46
N ASN A 162 -6.39 7.92 -30.34
CA ASN A 162 -5.16 7.54 -29.65
C ASN A 162 -4.83 6.08 -29.96
N PRO A 163 -3.56 5.72 -30.18
CA PRO A 163 -3.16 4.32 -30.29
C PRO A 163 -3.33 3.63 -28.93
N GLN A 164 -3.83 2.41 -28.95
CA GLN A 164 -4.05 1.55 -27.79
C GLN A 164 -3.38 0.20 -28.00
N THR A 165 -2.87 -0.39 -26.92
CA THR A 165 -2.29 -1.74 -26.93
C THR A 165 -2.95 -2.57 -25.84
N VAL A 166 -3.37 -3.79 -26.18
CA VAL A 166 -3.92 -4.74 -25.21
C VAL A 166 -2.84 -5.74 -24.83
N LEU A 167 -2.56 -5.81 -23.53
CA LEU A 167 -1.69 -6.81 -22.94
C LEU A 167 -2.53 -7.87 -22.22
N ARG A 168 -2.11 -9.12 -22.29
CA ARG A 168 -2.60 -10.20 -21.44
C ARG A 168 -1.54 -10.62 -20.46
N ILE A 169 -1.89 -10.70 -19.19
CA ILE A 169 -1.00 -11.25 -18.17
C ILE A 169 -1.01 -12.77 -18.29
N ASN A 170 0.16 -13.37 -18.48
CA ASN A 170 0.30 -14.81 -18.60
C ASN A 170 0.41 -15.43 -17.21
N THR A 171 1.53 -15.15 -16.54
CA THR A 171 1.87 -15.75 -15.24
C THR A 171 2.39 -14.68 -14.28
N ILE A 172 2.10 -14.91 -13.01
CA ILE A 172 2.66 -14.16 -11.87
C ILE A 172 3.34 -15.23 -11.01
N GLU A 173 4.67 -15.20 -10.99
CA GLU A 173 5.50 -16.14 -10.24
C GLU A 173 6.22 -15.42 -9.12
N ILE A 174 6.34 -16.10 -7.98
CA ILE A 174 7.05 -15.62 -6.80
C ILE A 174 8.10 -16.67 -6.39
N ALA A 175 9.34 -16.22 -6.15
CA ALA A 175 10.42 -17.08 -5.70
C ALA A 175 10.52 -17.11 -4.16
N PRO A 176 10.85 -18.26 -3.55
CA PRO A 176 11.18 -18.32 -2.13
C PRO A 176 12.53 -17.63 -1.90
N GLY A 177 12.55 -16.57 -1.09
CA GLY A 177 13.72 -15.70 -0.94
C GLY A 177 13.40 -14.35 -0.31
N LEU A 178 12.57 -14.34 0.72
CA LEU A 178 12.16 -13.13 1.44
C LEU A 178 13.20 -12.63 2.48
N CYS A 179 14.32 -13.34 2.64
CA CYS A 179 15.39 -13.05 3.62
C CYS A 179 16.63 -12.42 2.98
#